data_AF-A0A7H8T593-F1
#
_entry.id   AF-A0A7H8T593-F1
#
_cell.length_a   1.000
_cell.length_b   1.000
_cell.length_c   1.000
_cell.angle_alpha   90.00
_cell.angle_beta   90.00
_cell.angle_gamma   90.00
#
_symmetry.space_group_name_H-M   'P 1'
#
loop_
_entity.id
_entity.type
_entity.pdbx_description
1 polymer ?
#
loop_
_entity_poly.entity_id
_entity_poly.type
_entity_poly.pdbx_seq_one_letter_code
_entity_poly.pdbx_strand_id
1 'polypeptide(L)'
;MWFAHNDQRQIYLSELHTESGRPGPAVSFTALLPDIHHFKGTEGGRVAPLYRHPHQAEPNVTPGLLRLLTKTHGMPVTPEDLFAYIAGTAGHSGYTRRFTANLAERGARIPITRDPALWAEVVEVGMRTVWIHTYGQRFASHHDSSPGSIPRLPPDEQPECVVMIGEGDGLPEDISYDAATRTLTVGTGCIRPVAPEVWDYRIGGVQVIRKWFSFRKRNPDVERQTPLNDILPATWPARWTVDLLALINALGLLVALEPRQALLLDAVSSGPLITTDDLRREGILPVPAYATKEPKLPRKSRRTPGSGQQSLDFSD
;
A
#
# COMPACT_ATOMS: atom_id res chain seq x y z
N MET A 1 -1.88 9.64 14.00
CA MET A 1 -2.69 9.01 12.93
C MET A 1 -4.15 8.80 13.33
N TRP A 2 -4.46 8.25 14.51
CA TRP A 2 -5.84 8.10 14.99
C TRP A 2 -6.72 9.35 14.83
N PHE A 3 -6.19 10.53 15.19
CA PHE A 3 -6.92 11.79 15.06
C PHE A 3 -7.13 12.29 13.63
N ALA A 4 -6.46 11.69 12.64
CA ALA A 4 -6.61 12.02 11.22
C ALA A 4 -7.42 10.95 10.46
N HIS A 5 -7.76 9.83 11.10
CA HIS A 5 -8.36 8.70 10.41
C HIS A 5 -9.83 8.94 10.08
N ASN A 6 -10.17 8.66 8.82
CA ASN A 6 -11.53 8.58 8.32
C ASN A 6 -11.58 7.41 7.32
N ASP A 7 -12.56 6.54 7.50
CA ASP A 7 -12.76 5.29 6.77
C ASP A 7 -13.20 5.49 5.31
N GLN A 8 -13.76 6.66 4.97
CA GLN A 8 -14.33 6.93 3.64
C GLN A 8 -13.32 7.48 2.64
N ARG A 9 -12.38 8.34 3.08
CA ARG A 9 -11.50 9.08 2.14
C ARG A 9 -10.02 9.07 2.46
N GLN A 10 -9.62 8.63 3.65
CA GLN A 10 -8.21 8.70 4.03
C GLN A 10 -7.39 7.67 3.26
N ILE A 11 -6.18 8.06 2.86
CA ILE A 11 -5.17 7.20 2.25
C ILE A 11 -3.86 7.46 3.00
N TYR A 12 -3.17 6.40 3.38
CA TYR A 12 -1.87 6.49 4.03
C TYR A 12 -0.79 5.97 3.10
N LEU A 13 0.20 6.82 2.82
CA LEU A 13 1.43 6.42 2.16
C LEU A 13 2.42 5.91 3.20
N SER A 14 3.03 4.77 2.97
CA SER A 14 4.12 4.22 3.79
C SER A 14 5.39 4.09 2.97
N GLU A 15 6.54 4.43 3.54
CA GLU A 15 7.88 4.23 2.94
C GLU A 15 8.87 3.65 3.96
N LEU A 16 9.86 2.88 3.49
CA LEU A 16 11.00 2.46 4.30
C LEU A 16 12.06 3.57 4.33
N HIS A 17 11.80 4.61 5.12
CA HIS A 17 12.53 5.88 5.07
C HIS A 17 14.06 5.75 5.25
N THR A 18 14.51 4.81 6.09
CA THR A 18 15.94 4.61 6.41
C THR A 18 16.63 3.59 5.50
N GLU A 19 15.88 2.78 4.74
CA GLU A 19 16.41 1.75 3.85
C GLU A 19 15.63 1.69 2.53
N SER A 20 15.52 2.81 1.82
CA SER A 20 14.64 2.96 0.65
C SER A 20 15.07 2.18 -0.60
N GLY A 21 16.28 1.60 -0.63
CA GLY A 21 16.83 0.85 -1.78
C GLY A 21 16.51 -0.65 -1.83
N ARG A 22 15.63 -1.16 -0.94
CA ARG A 22 15.30 -2.60 -0.88
C ARG A 22 14.42 -3.04 -2.08
N PRO A 23 14.49 -4.31 -2.52
CA PRO A 23 13.65 -4.81 -3.62
C PRO A 23 12.15 -4.62 -3.37
N GLY A 24 11.42 -4.23 -4.42
CA GLY A 24 9.98 -3.93 -4.36
C GLY A 24 9.66 -2.46 -4.63
N PRO A 25 8.41 -2.02 -4.40
CA PRO A 25 8.05 -0.62 -4.52
C PRO A 25 8.76 0.23 -3.45
N ALA A 26 8.98 1.52 -3.74
CA ALA A 26 9.54 2.44 -2.74
C ALA A 26 8.48 2.97 -1.77
N VAL A 27 7.22 2.98 -2.20
CA VAL A 27 6.07 3.41 -1.39
C VAL A 27 4.92 2.41 -1.50
N SER A 28 4.15 2.26 -0.43
CA SER A 28 2.92 1.48 -0.41
C SER A 28 1.77 2.30 0.15
N PHE A 29 0.53 1.87 -0.10
CA PHE A 29 -0.67 2.63 0.25
C PHE A 29 -1.64 1.76 1.03
N THR A 30 -2.39 2.35 1.95
CA THR A 30 -3.48 1.67 2.67
C THR A 30 -4.60 2.63 3.02
N ALA A 31 -5.82 2.11 3.08
CA ALA A 31 -7.00 2.81 3.60
C ALA A 31 -7.16 2.59 5.13
N LEU A 32 -6.48 1.57 5.67
CA LEU A 32 -6.51 1.22 7.09
C LEU A 32 -5.48 2.05 7.86
N LEU A 33 -5.65 2.13 9.18
CA LEU A 33 -4.65 2.74 10.04
C LEU A 33 -3.39 1.86 10.07
N PRO A 34 -2.23 2.33 9.58
CA PRO A 34 -1.05 1.50 9.51
C PRO A 34 -0.39 1.37 10.89
N ASP A 35 0.05 0.16 11.20
CA ASP A 35 1.00 -0.12 12.28
C ASP A 35 2.41 0.44 11.95
N ILE A 36 3.28 0.55 12.96
CA ILE A 36 4.67 1.01 12.79
C ILE A 36 5.46 0.15 11.79
N HIS A 37 5.18 -1.15 11.72
CA HIS A 37 5.84 -2.11 10.82
C HIS A 37 5.06 -2.39 9.53
N HIS A 38 4.05 -1.58 9.22
CA HIS A 38 3.13 -1.80 8.09
C HIS A 38 3.81 -2.06 6.74
N PHE A 39 4.93 -1.37 6.44
CA PHE A 39 5.51 -1.39 5.09
C PHE A 39 5.97 -2.77 4.63
N LYS A 40 6.80 -3.47 5.42
CA LYS A 40 7.32 -4.81 5.07
C LYS A 40 7.07 -5.86 6.17
N GLY A 41 6.23 -5.53 7.16
CA GLY A 41 5.93 -6.38 8.32
C GLY A 41 7.08 -6.52 9.32
N THR A 42 8.15 -5.73 9.16
CA THR A 42 9.34 -5.62 10.02
C THR A 42 9.96 -4.24 9.81
N GLU A 43 10.65 -3.71 10.83
CA GLU A 43 11.28 -2.38 10.85
C GLU A 43 10.29 -1.20 10.67
N GLY A 44 10.52 -0.11 11.39
CA GLY A 44 9.62 1.04 11.37
C GLY A 44 9.69 1.79 10.04
N GLY A 45 8.53 2.12 9.46
CA GLY A 45 8.44 2.99 8.27
C GLY A 45 8.05 4.44 8.62
N ARG A 46 8.11 5.33 7.63
CA ARG A 46 7.45 6.64 7.72
C ARG A 46 6.09 6.56 7.06
N VAL A 47 5.08 7.12 7.73
CA VAL A 47 3.72 7.20 7.20
C VAL A 47 3.31 8.66 6.98
N ALA A 48 2.75 8.94 5.81
CA ALA A 48 2.14 10.23 5.47
C ALA A 48 0.65 10.03 5.16
N PRO A 49 -0.28 10.58 5.97
CA PRO A 49 -1.70 10.62 5.61
C PRO A 49 -1.93 11.61 4.48
N LEU A 50 -2.91 11.36 3.62
CA LEU A 50 -3.37 12.27 2.57
C LEU A 50 -3.97 13.55 3.17
N TYR A 51 -4.84 13.39 4.18
CA TYR A 51 -5.50 14.49 4.88
C TYR A 51 -4.99 14.64 6.32
N ARG A 52 -4.81 15.88 6.76
CA ARG A 52 -4.36 16.19 8.14
C ARG A 52 -5.43 15.92 9.19
N HIS A 53 -6.69 15.92 8.78
CA HIS A 53 -7.87 15.83 9.63
C HIS A 53 -8.90 14.84 9.05
N PRO A 54 -9.72 14.21 9.92
CA PRO A 54 -10.60 13.14 9.51
C PRO A 54 -11.81 13.70 8.74
N HIS A 55 -12.33 14.86 9.15
CA HIS A 55 -13.54 15.47 8.58
C HIS A 55 -13.28 16.76 7.80
N GLN A 56 -12.07 17.34 7.88
CA GLN A 56 -11.70 18.50 7.08
C GLN A 56 -10.86 18.08 5.87
N ALA A 57 -11.18 18.63 4.69
CA ALA A 57 -10.42 18.40 3.46
C ALA A 57 -9.14 19.26 3.44
N GLU A 58 -8.39 19.28 4.55
CA GLU A 58 -7.09 19.94 4.62
C GLU A 58 -6.01 18.93 4.21
N PRO A 59 -5.44 19.04 2.99
CA PRO A 59 -4.46 18.07 2.51
C PRO A 59 -3.14 18.22 3.27
N ASN A 60 -2.46 17.10 3.48
CA ASN A 60 -1.12 17.06 4.03
C ASN A 60 -0.07 17.29 2.93
N VAL A 61 -0.19 18.43 2.25
CA VAL A 61 0.63 18.82 1.10
C VAL A 61 1.22 20.20 1.36
N THR A 62 2.45 20.43 0.92
CA THR A 62 3.10 21.75 1.05
C THR A 62 2.21 22.85 0.45
N PRO A 63 1.90 23.93 1.20
CA PRO A 63 1.06 25.01 0.71
C PRO A 63 1.58 25.58 -0.63
N GLY A 64 0.66 25.80 -1.57
CA GLY A 64 0.98 26.34 -2.90
C GLY A 64 1.39 25.30 -3.94
N LEU A 65 1.78 24.08 -3.55
CA LEU A 65 2.21 23.04 -4.49
C LEU A 65 1.08 22.65 -5.47
N LEU A 66 -0.11 22.31 -4.98
CA LEU A 66 -1.24 21.92 -5.83
C LEU A 66 -1.64 23.03 -6.83
N ARG A 67 -1.51 24.30 -6.44
CA ARG A 67 -1.75 25.45 -7.30
C ARG A 67 -0.70 25.54 -8.42
N LEU A 68 0.58 25.33 -8.10
CA LEU A 68 1.63 25.26 -9.10
C LEU A 68 1.40 24.11 -10.08
N LEU A 69 1.04 22.92 -9.58
CA LEU A 69 0.76 21.76 -10.43
C LEU A 69 -0.43 22.03 -11.34
N THR A 70 -1.49 22.64 -10.81
CA THR A 70 -2.68 23.06 -11.60
C THR A 70 -2.29 24.03 -12.72
N LYS A 71 -1.49 25.06 -12.40
CA LYS A 71 -0.99 26.03 -13.39
C LYS A 71 -0.09 25.37 -14.44
N THR A 72 0.79 24.47 -14.02
CA THR A 72 1.78 23.82 -14.91
C THR A 72 1.11 22.91 -15.92
N HIS A 73 0.13 22.12 -15.49
CA HIS A 73 -0.51 21.12 -16.35
C HIS A 73 -1.79 21.64 -17.04
N GLY A 74 -2.27 22.84 -16.69
CA GLY A 74 -3.47 23.43 -17.29
C GLY A 74 -4.78 22.71 -16.91
N MET A 75 -4.76 21.87 -15.88
CA MET A 75 -5.92 21.12 -15.38
C MET A 75 -5.97 21.16 -13.85
N PRO A 76 -7.15 21.10 -13.21
CA PRO A 76 -7.25 21.02 -11.76
C PRO A 76 -6.48 19.81 -11.21
N VAL A 77 -5.59 20.04 -10.23
CA VAL A 77 -4.85 18.98 -9.53
C VAL A 77 -5.33 18.87 -8.10
N THR A 78 -5.89 17.73 -7.75
CA THR A 78 -6.38 17.41 -6.40
C THR A 78 -5.28 16.78 -5.53
N PRO A 79 -5.45 16.74 -4.20
CA PRO A 79 -4.58 15.95 -3.31
C PRO A 79 -4.53 14.47 -3.69
N GLU A 80 -5.66 13.89 -4.09
CA GLU A 80 -5.79 12.51 -4.56
C GLU A 80 -4.95 12.28 -5.82
N ASP A 81 -4.99 13.20 -6.78
CA ASP A 81 -4.18 13.11 -8.00
C ASP A 81 -2.68 13.11 -7.66
N LEU A 82 -2.26 13.91 -6.68
CA LEU A 82 -0.86 13.89 -6.23
C LEU A 82 -0.47 12.54 -5.61
N PHE A 83 -1.33 11.93 -4.79
CA PHE A 83 -1.07 10.60 -4.23
C PHE A 83 -1.04 9.53 -5.32
N ALA A 84 -1.97 9.60 -6.28
CA ALA A 84 -1.97 8.75 -7.46
C ALA A 84 -0.67 8.93 -8.25
N TYR A 85 -0.24 10.16 -8.55
CA TYR A 85 1.02 10.42 -9.24
C TYR A 85 2.22 9.78 -8.54
N ILE A 86 2.29 9.91 -7.20
CA ILE A 86 3.35 9.26 -6.40
C ILE A 86 3.26 7.73 -6.51
N ALA A 87 2.06 7.15 -6.47
CA ALA A 87 1.84 5.72 -6.64
C ALA A 87 2.26 5.22 -8.03
N GLY A 88 1.91 5.94 -9.08
CA GLY A 88 2.30 5.63 -10.46
C GLY A 88 3.81 5.67 -10.65
N THR A 89 4.48 6.61 -9.98
CA THR A 89 5.93 6.83 -10.10
C THR A 89 6.78 5.89 -9.24
N ALA A 90 6.35 5.60 -8.00
CA ALA A 90 7.18 4.95 -6.98
C ALA A 90 6.54 3.71 -6.33
N GLY A 91 5.31 3.36 -6.72
CA GLY A 91 4.56 2.21 -6.22
C GLY A 91 4.91 0.89 -6.91
N HIS A 92 6.05 0.79 -7.58
CA HIS A 92 6.48 -0.40 -8.33
C HIS A 92 7.99 -0.64 -8.25
N SER A 93 8.43 -1.86 -8.54
CA SER A 93 9.82 -2.30 -8.43
C SER A 93 10.79 -1.60 -9.42
N GLY A 94 10.27 -1.03 -10.50
CA GLY A 94 11.08 -0.28 -11.48
C GLY A 94 11.72 0.97 -10.87
N TYR A 95 11.04 1.64 -9.93
CA TYR A 95 11.57 2.81 -9.24
C TYR A 95 12.81 2.48 -8.40
N THR A 96 12.75 1.45 -7.55
CA THR A 96 13.87 1.07 -6.69
C THR A 96 15.06 0.57 -7.50
N ARG A 97 14.83 -0.17 -8.59
CA ARG A 97 15.88 -0.55 -9.56
C ARG A 97 16.54 0.67 -10.21
N ARG A 98 15.75 1.66 -10.65
CA ARG A 98 16.27 2.86 -11.32
C ARG A 98 17.12 3.73 -10.38
N PHE A 99 16.67 3.92 -9.14
CA PHE A 99 17.31 4.83 -8.19
C PHE A 99 18.17 4.11 -7.14
N THR A 100 18.56 2.85 -7.34
CA THR A 100 19.30 2.05 -6.34
C THR A 100 20.53 2.78 -5.77
N ALA A 101 21.31 3.47 -6.61
CA ALA A 101 22.49 4.22 -6.17
C ALA A 101 22.15 5.50 -5.36
N ASN A 102 21.00 6.12 -5.64
CA ASN A 102 20.60 7.41 -5.06
C ASN A 102 19.68 7.26 -3.85
N LEU A 103 19.09 6.08 -3.64
CA LEU A 103 18.25 5.76 -2.48
C LEU A 103 19.06 5.42 -1.22
N ALA A 104 20.38 5.59 -1.25
CA ALA A 104 21.21 5.61 -0.04
C ALA A 104 20.91 6.84 0.85
N GLU A 105 20.40 7.93 0.26
CA GLU A 105 19.91 9.10 0.98
C GLU A 105 18.42 8.92 1.34
N ARG A 106 18.07 9.18 2.61
CA ARG A 106 16.78 8.84 3.22
C ARG A 106 15.54 9.27 2.40
N GLY A 107 14.58 8.36 2.27
CA GLY A 107 13.24 8.56 1.71
C GLY A 107 13.16 8.63 0.18
N ALA A 108 12.02 8.25 -0.39
CA ALA A 108 11.81 8.33 -1.84
C ALA A 108 11.77 9.80 -2.32
N ARG A 109 12.34 10.04 -3.51
CA ARG A 109 12.28 11.35 -4.20
C ARG A 109 11.48 11.20 -5.48
N ILE A 110 10.41 11.97 -5.61
CA ILE A 110 9.46 11.83 -6.72
C ILE A 110 9.80 12.87 -7.79
N PRO A 111 10.30 12.49 -8.97
CA PRO A 111 10.43 13.41 -10.08
C PRO A 111 9.03 13.85 -10.52
N ILE A 112 8.82 15.16 -10.74
CA ILE A 112 7.54 15.70 -11.17
C ILE A 112 7.71 16.26 -12.58
N THR A 113 7.03 15.66 -13.55
CA THR A 113 7.02 16.11 -14.94
C THR A 113 6.37 17.48 -15.09
N ARG A 114 6.76 18.22 -16.13
CA ARG A 114 6.07 19.42 -16.62
C ARG A 114 5.10 19.10 -17.76
N ASP A 115 5.20 17.91 -18.35
CA ASP A 115 4.35 17.48 -19.45
C ASP A 115 2.96 17.09 -18.93
N PRO A 116 1.89 17.79 -19.35
CA PRO A 116 0.52 17.51 -18.90
C PRO A 116 -0.01 16.14 -19.33
N ALA A 117 0.36 15.65 -20.52
CA ALA A 117 -0.06 14.34 -20.97
C ALA A 117 0.58 13.24 -20.12
N LEU A 118 1.88 13.36 -19.89
CA LEU A 118 2.62 12.42 -19.07
C LEU A 118 2.16 12.45 -17.60
N TRP A 119 1.84 13.63 -17.07
CA TRP A 119 1.22 13.76 -15.74
C TRP A 119 -0.07 12.95 -15.66
N ALA A 120 -0.98 13.12 -16.63
CA ALA A 120 -2.26 12.43 -16.65
C ALA A 120 -2.10 10.90 -16.73
N GLU A 121 -1.19 10.41 -17.57
CA GLU A 121 -0.93 8.96 -17.69
C GLU A 121 -0.37 8.35 -16.39
N VAL A 122 0.55 9.04 -15.72
CA VAL A 122 1.10 8.59 -14.44
C VAL A 122 0.04 8.60 -13.35
N VAL A 123 -0.83 9.62 -13.33
CA VAL A 123 -1.96 9.69 -12.40
C VAL A 123 -2.93 8.52 -12.63
N GLU A 124 -3.31 8.23 -13.87
CA GLU A 124 -4.22 7.13 -14.21
C GLU A 124 -3.72 5.77 -13.67
N VAL A 125 -2.46 5.45 -13.98
CA VAL A 125 -1.78 4.24 -13.50
C VAL A 125 -1.62 4.25 -11.97
N GLY A 126 -1.40 5.43 -11.40
CA GLY A 126 -1.37 5.65 -9.96
C GLY A 126 -2.67 5.36 -9.25
N MET A 127 -3.80 5.85 -9.79
CA MET A 127 -5.13 5.57 -9.27
C MET A 127 -5.40 4.07 -9.27
N ARG A 128 -4.98 3.36 -10.33
CA ARG A 128 -5.06 1.88 -10.39
C ARG A 128 -4.24 1.23 -9.28
N THR A 129 -3.01 1.68 -9.08
CA THR A 129 -2.12 1.15 -8.03
C THR A 129 -2.75 1.30 -6.64
N VAL A 130 -3.27 2.49 -6.31
CA VAL A 130 -3.91 2.72 -5.01
C VAL A 130 -5.21 1.94 -4.86
N TRP A 131 -6.00 1.80 -5.92
CA TRP A 131 -7.20 0.94 -5.92
C TRP A 131 -6.84 -0.51 -5.58
N ILE A 132 -5.77 -1.06 -6.16
CA ILE A 132 -5.30 -2.42 -5.87
C ILE A 132 -4.84 -2.54 -4.41
N HIS A 133 -3.96 -1.65 -3.96
CA HIS A 133 -3.42 -1.65 -2.59
C HIS A 133 -4.50 -1.52 -1.50
N THR A 134 -5.62 -0.86 -1.82
CA THR A 134 -6.73 -0.65 -0.89
C THR A 134 -7.86 -1.66 -1.09
N TYR A 135 -7.64 -2.74 -1.85
CA TYR A 135 -8.64 -3.76 -2.17
C TYR A 135 -9.96 -3.16 -2.70
N GLY A 136 -9.85 -2.14 -3.53
CA GLY A 136 -10.98 -1.46 -4.17
C GLY A 136 -11.66 -0.37 -3.35
N GLN A 137 -11.20 -0.08 -2.13
CA GLN A 137 -11.84 0.92 -1.26
C GLN A 137 -11.58 2.37 -1.67
N ARG A 138 -10.56 2.64 -2.49
CA ARG A 138 -10.20 3.98 -2.98
C ARG A 138 -10.10 3.96 -4.50
N PHE A 139 -10.49 5.06 -5.15
CA PHE A 139 -10.50 5.20 -6.61
C PHE A 139 -11.37 4.20 -7.39
N ALA A 140 -12.42 3.62 -6.77
CA ALA A 140 -13.28 2.64 -7.42
C ALA A 140 -14.01 3.17 -8.68
N SER A 141 -14.39 4.44 -8.70
CA SER A 141 -15.11 5.08 -9.81
C SER A 141 -14.26 5.32 -11.08
N HIS A 142 -12.95 5.06 -11.02
CA HIS A 142 -12.01 5.38 -12.11
C HIS A 142 -11.61 4.17 -12.95
N HIS A 143 -12.07 2.98 -12.59
CA HIS A 143 -11.86 1.74 -13.33
C HIS A 143 -13.25 1.21 -13.66
N ASP A 144 -13.48 0.57 -14.80
CA ASP A 144 -14.76 -0.03 -15.22
C ASP A 144 -15.20 -1.16 -14.28
N SER A 145 -15.43 -0.81 -13.03
CA SER A 145 -15.38 -1.63 -11.84
C SER A 145 -16.46 -1.07 -10.95
N SER A 146 -17.50 -1.87 -10.68
CA SER A 146 -18.58 -1.43 -9.80
C SER A 146 -18.00 -1.02 -8.43
N PRO A 147 -18.53 0.03 -7.76
CA PRO A 147 -18.11 0.40 -6.42
C PRO A 147 -18.09 -0.82 -5.48
N GLY A 148 -16.95 -1.07 -4.81
CA GLY A 148 -16.75 -2.22 -3.93
C GLY A 148 -16.29 -3.51 -4.62
N SER A 149 -16.00 -3.48 -5.93
CA SER A 149 -15.37 -4.61 -6.61
C SER A 149 -13.95 -4.85 -6.06
N ILE A 150 -13.71 -6.09 -5.65
CA ILE A 150 -12.40 -6.54 -5.18
C ILE A 150 -11.49 -6.70 -6.41
N PRO A 151 -10.22 -6.24 -6.35
CA PRO A 151 -9.23 -6.49 -7.39
C PRO A 151 -9.14 -7.96 -7.77
N ARG A 152 -9.41 -8.26 -9.05
CA ARG A 152 -9.29 -9.59 -9.64
C ARG A 152 -8.55 -9.54 -10.97
N LEU A 153 -7.73 -10.54 -11.22
CA LEU A 153 -7.09 -10.79 -12.51
C LEU A 153 -8.15 -11.08 -13.59
N PRO A 154 -7.77 -10.98 -14.88
CA PRO A 154 -8.59 -11.50 -15.98
C PRO A 154 -8.99 -12.98 -15.75
N PRO A 155 -10.17 -13.43 -16.19
CA PRO A 155 -10.70 -14.76 -15.87
C PRO A 155 -9.75 -15.94 -16.15
N ASP A 156 -8.95 -15.85 -17.22
CA ASP A 156 -7.96 -16.85 -17.63
C ASP A 156 -6.71 -16.90 -16.74
N GLU A 157 -6.46 -15.85 -15.96
CA GLU A 157 -5.33 -15.74 -15.03
C GLU A 157 -5.76 -15.81 -13.56
N GLN A 158 -7.06 -15.87 -13.27
CA GLN A 158 -7.55 -15.89 -11.88
C GLN A 158 -7.09 -17.16 -11.15
N PRO A 159 -6.48 -17.04 -9.97
CA PRO A 159 -6.09 -18.19 -9.17
C PRO A 159 -7.33 -18.91 -8.62
N GLU A 160 -7.31 -20.23 -8.70
CA GLU A 160 -8.33 -21.12 -8.13
C GLU A 160 -7.71 -22.08 -7.12
N CYS A 161 -8.42 -22.32 -6.02
CA CYS A 161 -8.06 -23.35 -5.05
C CYS A 161 -8.55 -24.71 -5.58
N VAL A 162 -7.67 -25.43 -6.27
CA VAL A 162 -7.98 -26.72 -6.91
C VAL A 162 -7.92 -27.92 -5.94
N VAL A 163 -7.19 -27.77 -4.83
CA VAL A 163 -7.21 -28.71 -3.70
C VAL A 163 -7.35 -27.90 -2.43
N MET A 164 -8.33 -28.24 -1.59
CA MET A 164 -8.64 -27.52 -0.36
C MET A 164 -7.47 -27.53 0.62
N ILE A 165 -7.24 -26.40 1.29
CA ILE A 165 -6.15 -26.25 2.27
C ILE A 165 -6.65 -26.69 3.65
N GLY A 166 -5.96 -27.64 4.26
CA GLY A 166 -6.12 -27.99 5.68
C GLY A 166 -7.43 -28.70 6.05
N GLU A 167 -8.05 -29.43 5.12
CA GLU A 167 -9.16 -30.33 5.46
C GLU A 167 -8.65 -31.47 6.36
N GLY A 168 -9.12 -31.53 7.61
CA GLY A 168 -8.85 -32.63 8.55
C GLY A 168 -7.45 -32.64 9.20
N ASP A 169 -6.45 -32.04 8.58
CA ASP A 169 -5.03 -32.18 8.97
C ASP A 169 -4.48 -31.01 9.81
N GLY A 170 -5.35 -30.21 10.40
CA GLY A 170 -4.97 -29.03 11.19
C GLY A 170 -4.39 -27.90 10.35
N LEU A 171 -3.57 -27.04 10.97
CA LEU A 171 -2.87 -25.97 10.26
C LEU A 171 -1.71 -26.51 9.39
N PRO A 172 -1.51 -26.01 8.16
CA PRO A 172 -0.35 -26.34 7.33
C PRO A 172 0.98 -25.96 7.98
N GLU A 173 2.04 -26.72 7.72
CA GLU A 173 3.40 -26.41 8.18
C GLU A 173 4.19 -25.59 7.15
N ASP A 174 4.01 -25.90 5.87
CA ASP A 174 4.85 -25.38 4.80
C ASP A 174 4.05 -24.81 3.62
N ILE A 175 4.75 -23.96 2.85
CA ILE A 175 4.28 -23.40 1.58
C ILE A 175 5.40 -23.53 0.54
N SER A 176 5.06 -24.05 -0.63
CA SER A 176 6.00 -24.25 -1.74
C SER A 176 5.39 -23.82 -3.07
N TYR A 177 6.23 -23.58 -4.07
CA TYR A 177 5.81 -23.15 -5.39
C TYR A 177 6.52 -23.96 -6.46
N ASP A 178 5.78 -24.44 -7.45
CA ASP A 178 6.28 -25.08 -8.66
C ASP A 178 6.06 -24.15 -9.86
N ALA A 179 7.17 -23.66 -10.41
CA ALA A 179 7.16 -22.76 -11.56
C ALA A 179 6.73 -23.44 -12.87
N ALA A 180 6.98 -24.75 -13.02
CA ALA A 180 6.63 -25.48 -14.23
C ALA A 180 5.11 -25.66 -14.37
N THR A 181 4.44 -25.91 -13.24
CA THR A 181 2.98 -26.07 -13.20
C THR A 181 2.25 -24.81 -12.75
N ARG A 182 2.97 -23.73 -12.41
CA ARG A 182 2.43 -22.49 -11.84
C ARG A 182 1.53 -22.74 -10.62
N THR A 183 1.95 -23.66 -9.77
CA THR A 183 1.14 -24.13 -8.64
C THR A 183 1.75 -23.70 -7.31
N LEU A 184 0.93 -23.06 -6.48
CA LEU A 184 1.24 -22.76 -5.08
C LEU A 184 0.65 -23.86 -4.20
N THR A 185 1.50 -24.55 -3.46
CA THR A 185 1.10 -25.62 -2.53
C THR A 185 1.16 -25.09 -1.10
N VAL A 186 0.07 -25.24 -0.35
CA VAL A 186 -0.05 -24.84 1.06
C VAL A 186 -0.43 -26.08 1.87
N GLY A 187 0.54 -26.71 2.52
CA GLY A 187 0.36 -28.06 3.06
C GLY A 187 -0.06 -29.04 1.96
N THR A 188 -1.24 -29.62 2.08
CA THR A 188 -1.85 -30.51 1.08
C THR A 188 -2.70 -29.79 0.04
N GLY A 189 -3.03 -28.51 0.26
CA GLY A 189 -3.85 -27.71 -0.63
C GLY A 189 -3.06 -27.12 -1.79
N CYS A 190 -3.75 -26.78 -2.88
CA CYS A 190 -3.14 -26.30 -4.12
C CYS A 190 -3.95 -25.14 -4.71
N ILE A 191 -3.25 -24.08 -5.12
CA ILE A 191 -3.79 -22.93 -5.82
C ILE A 191 -3.08 -22.76 -7.17
N ARG A 192 -3.84 -22.60 -8.25
CA ARG A 192 -3.31 -22.35 -9.59
C ARG A 192 -4.33 -21.62 -10.49
N PRO A 193 -3.88 -20.89 -11.53
CA PRO A 193 -2.49 -20.53 -11.81
C PRO A 193 -1.97 -19.45 -10.85
N VAL A 194 -0.67 -19.50 -10.55
CA VAL A 194 0.07 -18.43 -9.87
C VAL A 194 1.33 -18.14 -10.67
N ALA A 195 1.45 -16.92 -11.22
CA ALA A 195 2.62 -16.53 -12.00
C ALA A 195 3.89 -16.47 -11.14
N PRO A 196 5.09 -16.81 -11.68
CA PRO A 196 6.34 -16.75 -10.92
C PRO A 196 6.62 -15.37 -10.31
N GLU A 197 6.30 -14.31 -11.05
CA GLU A 197 6.47 -12.92 -10.62
C GLU A 197 5.58 -12.57 -9.42
N VAL A 198 4.40 -13.21 -9.32
CA VAL A 198 3.49 -13.06 -8.18
C VAL A 198 4.02 -13.77 -6.95
N TRP A 199 4.57 -14.98 -7.12
CA TRP A 199 5.25 -15.69 -6.05
C TRP A 199 6.48 -14.93 -5.53
N ASP A 200 7.28 -14.37 -6.46
CA ASP A 200 8.51 -13.64 -6.16
C ASP A 200 8.32 -12.16 -5.80
N TYR A 201 7.06 -11.69 -5.76
CA TYR A 201 6.76 -10.30 -5.44
C TYR A 201 7.26 -9.93 -4.03
N ARG A 202 7.99 -8.82 -3.96
CA ARG A 202 8.65 -8.34 -2.74
C ARG A 202 8.24 -6.92 -2.40
N ILE A 203 8.16 -6.63 -1.10
CA ILE A 203 8.07 -5.28 -0.55
C ILE A 203 9.13 -5.15 0.53
N GLY A 204 10.02 -4.15 0.39
CA GLY A 204 11.14 -3.98 1.32
C GLY A 204 12.07 -5.19 1.40
N GLY A 205 12.20 -5.95 0.31
CA GLY A 205 12.99 -7.19 0.22
C GLY A 205 12.29 -8.44 0.75
N VAL A 206 11.11 -8.31 1.36
CA VAL A 206 10.35 -9.43 1.94
C VAL A 206 9.39 -9.99 0.90
N GLN A 207 9.44 -11.31 0.65
CA GLN A 207 8.52 -11.97 -0.27
C GLN A 207 7.12 -12.06 0.36
N VAL A 208 6.13 -11.46 -0.30
CA VAL A 208 4.84 -11.13 0.31
C VAL A 208 4.03 -12.37 0.68
N ILE A 209 3.89 -13.33 -0.24
CA ILE A 209 3.08 -14.55 -0.01
C ILE A 209 3.69 -15.39 1.12
N ARG A 210 5.02 -15.60 1.12
CA ARG A 210 5.71 -16.30 2.22
C ARG A 210 5.53 -15.59 3.55
N LYS A 211 5.67 -14.27 3.59
CA LYS A 211 5.47 -13.50 4.83
C LYS A 211 4.03 -13.60 5.32
N TRP A 212 3.05 -13.52 4.44
CA TRP A 212 1.64 -13.69 4.79
C TRP A 212 1.36 -15.06 5.40
N PHE A 213 1.94 -16.13 4.82
CA PHE A 213 1.82 -17.51 5.32
C PHE A 213 2.56 -17.73 6.64
N SER A 214 3.69 -17.06 6.87
CA SER A 214 4.50 -17.23 8.08
C SER A 214 3.73 -16.99 9.38
N PHE A 215 2.66 -16.18 9.34
CA PHE A 215 1.77 -15.93 10.48
C PHE A 215 0.58 -16.89 10.59
N ARG A 216 0.38 -17.77 9.60
CA ARG A 216 -0.83 -18.59 9.38
C ARG A 216 -0.52 -20.08 9.23
N LYS A 217 0.64 -20.51 9.73
CA LYS A 217 1.08 -21.91 9.74
C LYS A 217 1.01 -22.49 11.15
N ARG A 218 1.13 -23.81 11.26
CA ARG A 218 1.05 -24.56 12.53
C ARG A 218 1.95 -24.01 13.63
N ASN A 219 3.16 -23.60 13.25
CA ASN A 219 4.14 -22.97 14.12
C ASN A 219 4.50 -21.59 13.55
N PRO A 220 3.75 -20.51 13.85
CA PRO A 220 3.98 -19.20 13.25
C PRO A 220 5.38 -18.63 13.51
N ASP A 221 5.93 -17.93 12.54
CA ASP A 221 7.24 -17.24 12.64
C ASP A 221 7.08 -15.88 13.33
N VAL A 222 6.66 -15.93 14.60
CA VAL A 222 6.47 -14.75 15.45
C VAL A 222 7.43 -14.79 16.63
N GLU A 223 7.81 -13.60 17.10
CA GLU A 223 8.45 -13.49 18.40
C GLU A 223 7.43 -13.87 19.48
N ARG A 224 7.68 -14.97 20.20
CA ARG A 224 6.80 -15.44 21.27
C ARG A 224 7.03 -14.58 22.51
N GLN A 225 6.18 -13.59 22.69
CA GLN A 225 6.25 -12.65 23.82
C GLN A 225 5.27 -13.02 24.94
N THR A 226 4.14 -13.64 24.59
CA THR A 226 3.10 -14.01 25.56
C THR A 226 2.43 -15.34 25.19
N PRO A 227 1.75 -16.02 26.15
CA PRO A 227 0.94 -17.20 25.84
C PRO A 227 -0.17 -16.97 24.81
N LEU A 228 -0.56 -15.72 24.54
CA LEU A 228 -1.53 -15.39 23.49
C LEU A 228 -1.01 -15.74 22.08
N ASN A 229 0.32 -15.81 21.90
CA ASN A 229 0.92 -16.19 20.62
C ASN A 229 0.59 -17.65 20.22
N ASP A 230 0.25 -18.51 21.19
CA ASP A 230 -0.06 -19.93 20.97
C ASP A 230 -1.58 -20.16 20.75
N ILE A 231 -2.41 -19.12 20.85
CA ILE A 231 -3.84 -19.19 20.56
C ILE A 231 -4.03 -19.13 19.04
N LEU A 232 -4.06 -20.31 18.42
CA LEU A 232 -4.23 -20.50 16.99
C LEU A 232 -5.54 -21.23 16.66
N PRO A 233 -6.12 -21.02 15.46
CA PRO A 233 -7.18 -21.88 14.96
C PRO A 233 -6.72 -23.34 14.92
N ALA A 234 -7.60 -24.28 15.27
CA ALA A 234 -7.28 -25.70 15.23
C ALA A 234 -7.04 -26.22 13.79
N THR A 235 -7.76 -25.64 12.82
CA THR A 235 -7.69 -25.99 11.38
C THR A 235 -7.61 -24.72 10.53
N TRP A 236 -7.26 -24.89 9.25
CA TRP A 236 -7.23 -23.80 8.29
C TRP A 236 -8.63 -23.22 8.04
N PRO A 237 -8.92 -21.97 8.43
CA PRO A 237 -10.23 -21.39 8.20
C PRO A 237 -10.43 -21.07 6.71
N ALA A 238 -11.61 -21.36 6.16
CA ALA A 238 -11.95 -21.06 4.76
C ALA A 238 -11.70 -19.59 4.38
N ARG A 239 -11.89 -18.65 5.32
CA ARG A 239 -11.58 -17.23 5.11
C ARG A 239 -10.12 -16.96 4.73
N TRP A 240 -9.16 -17.76 5.22
CA TRP A 240 -7.75 -17.59 4.86
C TRP A 240 -7.47 -18.02 3.42
N THR A 241 -8.21 -18.99 2.88
CA THR A 241 -8.16 -19.29 1.44
C THR A 241 -8.68 -18.10 0.63
N VAL A 242 -9.80 -17.50 1.04
CA VAL A 242 -10.36 -16.30 0.38
C VAL A 242 -9.37 -15.13 0.43
N ASP A 243 -8.77 -14.87 1.58
CA ASP A 243 -7.75 -13.83 1.77
C ASP A 243 -6.51 -14.07 0.90
N LEU A 244 -6.04 -15.32 0.81
CA LEU A 244 -4.89 -15.69 -0.02
C LEU A 244 -5.18 -15.52 -1.52
N LEU A 245 -6.37 -15.93 -1.96
CA LEU A 245 -6.80 -15.71 -3.35
C LEU A 245 -6.90 -14.21 -3.67
N ALA A 246 -7.45 -13.40 -2.76
CA ALA A 246 -7.50 -11.95 -2.93
C ALA A 246 -6.09 -11.33 -2.99
N LEU A 247 -5.16 -11.79 -2.15
CA LEU A 247 -3.76 -11.37 -2.17
C LEU A 247 -3.09 -11.70 -3.51
N ILE A 248 -3.22 -12.95 -4.00
CA ILE A 248 -2.63 -13.38 -5.28
C ILE A 248 -3.19 -12.55 -6.44
N ASN A 249 -4.50 -12.29 -6.46
CA ASN A 249 -5.13 -11.43 -7.46
C ASN A 249 -4.57 -9.99 -7.43
N ALA A 250 -4.46 -9.40 -6.23
CA ALA A 250 -3.92 -8.06 -6.08
C ALA A 250 -2.45 -7.99 -6.56
N LEU A 251 -1.62 -8.95 -6.16
CA LEU A 251 -0.23 -9.02 -6.60
C LEU A 251 -0.10 -9.22 -8.11
N GLY A 252 -0.93 -10.07 -8.72
CA GLY A 252 -0.93 -10.26 -10.17
C GLY A 252 -1.28 -8.97 -10.93
N LEU A 253 -2.26 -8.21 -10.45
CA LEU A 253 -2.60 -6.92 -11.05
C LEU A 253 -1.47 -5.89 -10.91
N LEU A 254 -0.73 -5.89 -9.78
CA LEU A 254 0.44 -5.02 -9.61
C LEU A 254 1.56 -5.41 -10.58
N VAL A 255 1.88 -6.70 -10.67
CA VAL A 255 2.87 -7.25 -11.61
C VAL A 255 2.54 -6.85 -13.05
N ALA A 256 1.28 -6.99 -13.46
CA ALA A 256 0.82 -6.62 -14.80
C ALA A 256 0.96 -5.11 -15.08
N LEU A 257 0.93 -4.27 -14.05
CA LEU A 257 1.02 -2.81 -14.16
C LEU A 257 2.48 -2.30 -14.24
N GLU A 258 3.42 -3.03 -13.65
CA GLU A 258 4.81 -2.59 -13.50
C GLU A 258 5.52 -2.23 -14.83
N PRO A 259 5.32 -2.94 -15.96
CA PRO A 259 5.95 -2.57 -17.23
C PRO A 259 5.52 -1.18 -17.70
N ARG A 260 4.23 -0.84 -17.60
CA ARG A 260 3.73 0.49 -17.96
C ARG A 260 4.27 1.56 -17.02
N GLN A 261 4.32 1.29 -15.72
CA GLN A 261 4.91 2.20 -14.74
C GLN A 261 6.39 2.47 -15.01
N ALA A 262 7.17 1.44 -15.38
CA ALA A 262 8.58 1.59 -15.72
C ALA A 262 8.78 2.49 -16.96
N LEU A 263 8.00 2.28 -18.03
CA LEU A 263 8.05 3.12 -19.22
C LEU A 263 7.71 4.59 -18.91
N LEU A 264 6.67 4.82 -18.10
CA LEU A 264 6.28 6.16 -17.69
C LEU A 264 7.35 6.82 -16.82
N LEU A 265 7.96 6.08 -15.89
CA LEU A 265 9.04 6.60 -15.05
C LEU A 265 10.26 7.01 -15.88
N ASP A 266 10.61 6.23 -16.91
CA ASP A 266 11.70 6.55 -17.83
C ASP A 266 11.39 7.80 -18.67
N ALA A 267 10.15 7.91 -19.18
CA ALA A 267 9.69 9.11 -19.89
C ALA A 267 9.73 10.35 -18.99
N VAL A 268 9.25 10.25 -17.74
CA VAL A 268 9.25 11.36 -16.77
C VAL A 268 10.69 11.77 -16.48
N SER A 269 11.56 10.81 -16.20
CA SER A 269 12.95 11.07 -15.84
C SER A 269 13.78 11.67 -16.97
N SER A 270 13.39 11.43 -18.22
CA SER A 270 14.07 11.95 -19.41
C SER A 270 13.45 13.26 -19.92
N GLY A 271 12.27 13.62 -19.42
CA GLY A 271 11.51 14.80 -19.80
C GLY A 271 11.79 16.03 -18.94
N PRO A 272 11.15 17.16 -19.24
CA PRO A 272 11.29 18.39 -18.47
C PRO A 272 10.64 18.24 -17.09
N LEU A 273 11.42 18.46 -16.02
CA LEU A 273 10.97 18.32 -14.63
C LEU A 273 10.72 19.68 -13.95
N ILE A 274 9.81 19.70 -12.97
CA ILE A 274 9.69 20.78 -12.00
C ILE A 274 10.87 20.66 -11.03
N THR A 275 11.71 21.69 -10.97
CA THR A 275 12.95 21.71 -10.17
C THR A 275 12.73 22.33 -8.79
N THR A 276 13.67 22.11 -7.87
CA THR A 276 13.66 22.80 -6.57
C THR A 276 13.72 24.33 -6.71
N ASP A 277 14.40 24.85 -7.72
CA ASP A 277 14.50 26.29 -7.95
C ASP A 277 13.18 26.88 -8.46
N ASP A 278 12.38 26.12 -9.21
CA ASP A 278 11.02 26.51 -9.54
C ASP A 278 10.16 26.66 -8.29
N LEU A 279 10.25 25.68 -7.37
CA LEU A 279 9.52 25.71 -6.11
C LEU A 279 9.93 26.89 -5.22
N ARG A 280 11.22 27.24 -5.20
CA ARG A 280 11.73 28.42 -4.47
C ARG A 280 11.23 29.72 -5.10
N ARG A 281 11.30 29.83 -6.44
CA ARG A 281 10.83 31.01 -7.19
C ARG A 281 9.33 31.26 -7.01
N GLU A 282 8.53 30.21 -6.91
CA GLU A 282 7.08 30.31 -6.65
C GLU A 282 6.74 30.40 -5.14
N GLY A 283 7.76 30.52 -4.27
CA GLY A 283 7.58 30.71 -2.82
C GLY A 283 7.02 29.49 -2.07
N ILE A 284 7.13 28.29 -2.66
CA ILE A 284 6.67 27.03 -2.08
C ILE A 284 7.74 26.43 -1.15
N LEU A 285 9.01 26.65 -1.48
CA LEU A 285 10.15 26.28 -0.64
C LEU A 285 10.92 27.52 -0.16
N PRO A 286 11.42 27.52 1.10
CA PRO A 286 11.29 26.46 2.11
C PRO A 286 9.85 26.34 2.65
N VAL A 287 9.48 25.14 3.11
CA VAL A 287 8.14 24.90 3.67
C VAL A 287 7.93 25.83 4.87
N PRO A 288 6.82 26.58 4.93
CA PRO A 288 6.59 27.51 6.02
C PRO A 288 6.39 26.78 7.36
N ALA A 289 6.93 27.35 8.44
CA ALA A 289 7.00 26.71 9.77
C ALA A 289 5.62 26.34 10.37
N TYR A 290 4.52 26.94 9.92
CA TYR A 290 3.19 26.54 10.38
C TYR A 290 2.74 25.21 9.76
N ALA A 291 3.20 24.91 8.54
CA ALA A 291 2.79 23.72 7.79
C ALA A 291 3.58 22.47 8.22
N THR A 292 4.77 22.65 8.80
CA THR A 292 5.60 21.57 9.36
C THR A 292 5.11 21.07 10.72
N LYS A 293 4.23 21.81 11.39
CA LYS A 293 3.67 21.42 12.68
C LYS A 293 2.71 20.25 12.53
N GLU A 294 2.69 19.39 13.53
CA GLU A 294 1.70 18.32 13.63
C GLU A 294 0.28 18.90 13.68
N PRO A 295 -0.73 18.18 13.15
CA PRO A 295 -2.12 18.57 13.29
C PRO A 295 -2.48 18.75 14.77
N LYS A 296 -3.17 19.85 15.10
CA LYS A 296 -3.64 20.06 16.46
C LYS A 296 -4.64 18.98 16.83
N LEU A 297 -4.45 18.38 18.01
CA LEU A 297 -5.42 17.44 18.57
C LEU A 297 -6.79 18.13 18.70
N PRO A 298 -7.90 17.46 18.32
CA PRO A 298 -9.23 17.95 18.63
C PRO A 298 -9.31 18.25 20.13
N ARG A 299 -9.89 19.39 20.51
CA ARG A 299 -10.08 19.71 21.94
C ARG A 299 -10.87 18.57 22.56
N LYS A 300 -10.39 18.01 23.69
CA LYS A 300 -11.12 17.00 24.45
C LYS A 300 -12.56 17.47 24.61
N SER A 301 -13.51 16.64 24.20
CA SER A 301 -14.92 16.88 24.48
C SER A 301 -15.06 17.16 25.98
N ARG A 302 -15.73 18.25 26.34
CA ARG A 302 -16.11 18.53 27.74
C ARG A 302 -17.18 17.56 28.25
N ARG A 303 -17.71 16.68 27.40
CA ARG A 303 -18.61 15.61 27.82
C ARG A 303 -17.77 14.60 28.58
N THR A 304 -18.05 14.46 29.87
CA THR A 304 -17.63 13.32 30.68
C THR A 304 -17.89 12.04 29.89
N PRO A 305 -16.98 11.06 29.86
CA PRO A 305 -17.33 9.72 29.41
C PRO A 305 -18.66 9.35 30.07
N GLY A 306 -19.62 8.81 29.30
CA GLY A 306 -20.79 8.18 29.92
C GLY A 306 -20.30 7.15 30.95
N SER A 307 -21.14 6.82 31.94
CA SER A 307 -20.81 5.79 32.93
C SER A 307 -20.14 4.61 32.20
N GLY A 308 -18.89 4.33 32.57
CA GLY A 308 -18.11 3.27 31.93
C GLY A 308 -18.93 1.98 31.88
N GLN A 309 -18.65 1.11 30.90
CA GLN A 309 -19.19 -0.25 30.94
C GLN A 309 -18.96 -0.79 32.36
N GLN A 310 -20.06 -1.09 33.05
CA GLN A 310 -20.00 -1.74 34.35
C GLN A 310 -19.10 -2.97 34.21
N SER A 311 -18.30 -3.23 35.24
CA SER A 311 -17.50 -4.44 35.32
C SER A 311 -18.39 -5.63 34.92
N LEU A 312 -18.00 -6.33 33.85
CA LEU A 312 -18.57 -7.64 33.58
C LEU A 312 -17.94 -8.56 34.62
N ASP A 313 -18.66 -8.75 35.73
CA ASP A 313 -18.33 -9.78 36.70
C ASP A 313 -18.57 -11.13 36.02
N PHE A 314 -17.49 -11.79 35.62
CA PHE A 314 -17.54 -13.19 35.22
C PHE A 314 -17.56 -14.00 36.52
N SER A 315 -18.71 -14.56 36.86
CA SER A 315 -18.81 -15.56 37.93
C SER A 315 -17.95 -16.77 37.57
N ASP A 316 -17.19 -17.25 38.55
CA ASP A 316 -16.29 -18.42 38.48
C ASP A 316 -16.95 -19.70 37.96
#